data_AF-A0A519W2L8-F1
#
_entry.id   AF-A0A519W2L8-F1
#
_cell.length_a   1.000
_cell.length_b   1.000
_cell.length_c   1.000
_cell.angle_alpha   90.00
_cell.angle_beta   90.00
_cell.angle_gamma   90.00
#
_symmetry.space_group_name_H-M   'P 1'
#
loop_
_entity.id
_entity.type
_entity.pdbx_description
1 polymer ?
#
loop_
_entity_poly.entity_id
_entity_poly.type
_entity_poly.pdbx_seq_one_letter_code
_entity_poly.pdbx_strand_id
1 'polypeptide(L)'
;VIQLLTWAFRLAELNGEAFQDVVYLRAKKSVSFLLNCMENESGWLPNYGNNDGALFFKLNDQHYRDYRPQLEGLSSLLNMKWVHQEFEDALWYGLKSEVQRVGNELKVGSSKYGIGGFYTFRNENSLTFLRCGNHRDRPAQADNLHLDIWHEGKNILHDGGTYKYNSNQDDLKYFMGTQSHNTVMLGDYDQMEKGSRFIWYHWTQCVGVKLSEDNDSYMFEGTIKAFQHIDKAILHTRQVKISKNTARWEVTDHIVNKPDNLPLKQLWHTSFLEQLNFSATLPSGEAILPAIQTGYYSSFYGVKVESTELVFSTDNNSITTVITVK
;
A
#
# COMPACT_ATOMS: atom_id res chain seq x y z
N VAL A 1 -15.77 6.76 0.80
CA VAL A 1 -15.59 8.22 0.52
C VAL A 1 -15.99 8.59 -0.90
N ILE A 2 -15.42 7.95 -1.93
CA ILE A 2 -15.70 8.27 -3.34
C ILE A 2 -17.20 8.27 -3.66
N GLN A 3 -17.91 7.18 -3.35
CA GLN A 3 -19.36 7.07 -3.55
C GLN A 3 -20.18 8.19 -2.85
N LEU A 4 -19.79 8.56 -1.63
CA LEU A 4 -20.46 9.62 -0.88
C LEU A 4 -20.23 10.99 -1.52
N LEU A 5 -19.02 11.26 -2.04
CA LEU A 5 -18.73 12.49 -2.77
C LEU A 5 -19.53 12.55 -4.07
N THR A 6 -19.60 11.46 -4.84
CA THR A 6 -20.40 11.41 -6.07
C THR A 6 -21.86 11.72 -5.77
N TRP A 7 -22.44 11.06 -4.76
CA TRP A 7 -23.84 11.27 -4.38
C TRP A 7 -24.09 12.70 -3.87
N ALA A 8 -23.23 13.20 -2.99
CA ALA A 8 -23.36 14.55 -2.43
C ALA A 8 -23.26 15.64 -3.51
N PHE A 9 -22.26 15.56 -4.38
CA PHE A 9 -22.12 16.53 -5.47
C PHE A 9 -23.28 16.46 -6.45
N ARG A 10 -23.74 15.25 -6.77
CA ARG A 10 -24.87 15.08 -7.70
C ARG A 10 -26.16 15.68 -7.14
N LEU A 11 -26.45 15.44 -5.87
CA LEU A 11 -27.61 16.03 -5.21
C LEU A 11 -27.51 17.55 -5.14
N ALA A 12 -26.34 18.11 -4.83
CA ALA A 12 -26.15 19.55 -4.82
C ALA A 12 -26.44 20.17 -6.21
N GLU A 13 -25.87 19.62 -7.29
CA GLU A 13 -26.11 20.08 -8.65
C GLU A 13 -27.60 20.07 -9.03
N LEU A 14 -28.31 18.98 -8.70
CA LEU A 14 -29.73 18.83 -9.00
C LEU A 14 -30.63 19.82 -8.23
N ASN A 15 -30.15 20.35 -7.10
CA ASN A 15 -30.86 21.33 -6.28
C ASN A 15 -30.37 22.77 -6.51
N GLY A 16 -29.47 22.99 -7.48
CA GLY A 16 -28.89 24.32 -7.73
C GLY A 16 -27.96 24.80 -6.60
N GLU A 17 -27.43 23.87 -5.81
CA GLU A 17 -26.46 24.12 -4.75
C GLU A 17 -25.04 23.75 -5.19
N ALA A 18 -24.04 24.25 -4.48
CA ALA A 18 -22.64 23.89 -4.69
C ALA A 18 -21.88 23.85 -3.37
N PHE A 19 -20.91 22.93 -3.27
CA PHE A 19 -19.94 22.95 -2.18
C PHE A 19 -18.88 24.02 -2.42
N GLN A 20 -18.06 24.30 -1.41
CA GLN A 20 -16.86 25.13 -1.60
C GLN A 20 -15.86 24.44 -2.56
N ASP A 21 -15.17 25.21 -3.39
CA ASP A 21 -14.21 24.73 -4.39
C ASP A 21 -13.14 23.77 -3.83
N VAL A 22 -12.75 23.98 -2.57
CA VAL A 22 -11.78 23.12 -1.88
C VAL A 22 -12.24 21.66 -1.80
N VAL A 23 -13.55 21.40 -1.73
CA VAL A 23 -14.12 20.06 -1.65
C VAL A 23 -13.96 19.35 -3.00
N TYR A 24 -14.32 20.02 -4.10
CA TYR A 24 -14.12 19.51 -5.46
C TYR A 24 -12.64 19.31 -5.79
N LEU A 25 -11.77 20.25 -5.40
CA LEU A 25 -10.33 20.12 -5.59
C LEU A 25 -9.76 18.89 -4.88
N ARG A 26 -10.20 18.63 -3.64
CA ARG A 26 -9.80 17.44 -2.88
C ARG A 26 -10.37 16.17 -3.49
N ALA A 27 -11.61 16.18 -3.98
CA ALA A 27 -12.22 15.05 -4.67
C ALA A 27 -11.44 14.66 -5.93
N LYS A 28 -11.07 15.64 -6.77
CA LYS A 28 -10.21 15.43 -7.95
C LYS A 28 -8.87 14.79 -7.56
N LYS A 29 -8.23 15.30 -6.50
CA LYS A 29 -6.99 14.71 -5.96
C LYS A 29 -7.17 13.27 -5.46
N SER A 30 -8.30 12.96 -4.82
CA SER A 30 -8.62 11.59 -4.38
C SER A 30 -8.79 10.64 -5.56
N VAL A 31 -9.50 11.05 -6.62
CA VAL A 31 -9.63 10.26 -7.85
C VAL A 31 -8.26 9.98 -8.46
N SER A 32 -7.44 11.02 -8.68
CA SER A 32 -6.10 10.83 -9.26
C SER A 32 -5.19 10.01 -8.36
N PHE A 33 -5.30 10.12 -7.04
CA PHE A 33 -4.55 9.28 -6.09
C PHE A 33 -4.90 7.80 -6.24
N LEU A 34 -6.19 7.46 -6.21
CA LEU A 34 -6.64 6.08 -6.30
C LEU A 34 -6.33 5.48 -7.67
N LEU A 35 -6.55 6.21 -8.76
CA LEU A 35 -6.15 5.76 -10.11
C LEU A 35 -4.66 5.43 -10.19
N ASN A 36 -3.80 6.26 -9.61
CA ASN A 36 -2.37 5.99 -9.62
C ASN A 36 -1.94 4.81 -8.72
N CYS A 37 -2.78 4.41 -7.76
CA CYS A 37 -2.57 3.23 -6.92
C CYS A 37 -3.26 1.97 -7.45
N MET A 38 -4.05 2.08 -8.52
CA MET A 38 -4.90 1.00 -9.03
C MET A 38 -4.17 0.14 -10.06
N GLU A 39 -4.37 -1.17 -10.02
CA GLU A 39 -4.03 -2.06 -11.13
C GLU A 39 -5.11 -1.90 -12.21
N ASN A 40 -4.71 -1.60 -13.45
CA ASN A 40 -5.58 -1.05 -14.48
C ASN A 40 -6.61 -2.07 -15.02
N GLU A 41 -6.23 -3.33 -15.10
CA GLU A 41 -7.03 -4.40 -15.72
C GLU A 41 -8.10 -4.95 -14.78
N SER A 42 -7.75 -5.12 -13.51
CA SER A 42 -8.65 -5.60 -12.46
C SER A 42 -9.42 -4.48 -11.77
N GLY A 43 -8.88 -3.25 -11.78
CA GLY A 43 -9.38 -2.14 -10.98
C GLY A 43 -9.08 -2.25 -9.50
N TRP A 44 -8.21 -3.18 -9.10
CA TRP A 44 -7.90 -3.43 -7.69
C TRP A 44 -6.85 -2.45 -7.16
N LEU A 45 -6.99 -2.10 -5.89
CA LEU A 45 -5.98 -1.36 -5.14
C LEU A 45 -5.17 -2.34 -4.27
N PRO A 46 -3.94 -1.95 -3.83
CA PRO A 46 -3.26 -2.56 -2.71
C PRO A 46 -4.23 -2.71 -1.53
N ASN A 47 -4.24 -3.87 -0.88
CA ASN A 47 -5.15 -4.17 0.22
C ASN A 47 -4.63 -3.58 1.54
N TYR A 48 -4.16 -2.34 1.48
CA TYR A 48 -3.49 -1.66 2.57
C TYR A 48 -4.50 -1.03 3.52
N GLY A 49 -4.31 -1.26 4.82
CA GLY A 49 -5.21 -0.79 5.85
C GLY A 49 -6.45 -1.68 6.01
N ASN A 50 -7.47 -1.09 6.60
CA ASN A 50 -8.72 -1.77 6.91
C ASN A 50 -9.59 -1.99 5.66
N ASN A 51 -9.85 -3.25 5.29
CA ASN A 51 -10.79 -3.63 4.24
C ASN A 51 -11.96 -4.44 4.82
N ASP A 52 -13.05 -3.73 5.14
CA ASP A 52 -14.31 -4.30 5.64
C ASP A 52 -15.34 -4.57 4.52
N GLY A 53 -14.96 -4.35 3.26
CA GLY A 53 -15.86 -4.52 2.12
C GLY A 53 -16.89 -3.41 1.95
N ALA A 54 -16.66 -2.21 2.50
CA ALA A 54 -17.58 -1.09 2.39
C ALA A 54 -17.82 -0.64 0.92
N LEU A 55 -18.96 -1.07 0.37
CA LEU A 55 -19.53 -0.59 -0.90
C LEU A 55 -20.98 -0.18 -0.62
N PHE A 56 -21.20 1.11 -0.34
CA PHE A 56 -22.49 1.62 0.13
C PHE A 56 -23.57 1.57 -0.95
N PHE A 57 -23.19 1.90 -2.19
CA PHE A 57 -24.11 1.90 -3.33
C PHE A 57 -23.63 0.86 -4.34
N LYS A 58 -24.10 -0.38 -4.23
CA LYS A 58 -23.79 -1.43 -5.21
C LYS A 58 -24.69 -1.25 -6.44
N LEU A 59 -24.29 -0.38 -7.35
CA LEU A 59 -25.06 0.00 -8.55
C LEU A 59 -24.80 -0.91 -9.75
N ASN A 60 -23.88 -1.88 -9.62
CA ASN A 60 -23.55 -2.86 -10.64
C ASN A 60 -23.13 -4.21 -10.00
N ASP A 61 -22.88 -5.21 -10.84
CA ASP A 61 -22.44 -6.56 -10.42
C ASP A 61 -20.92 -6.79 -10.45
N GLN A 62 -20.12 -5.74 -10.62
CA GLN A 62 -18.67 -5.86 -10.53
C GLN A 62 -18.24 -6.26 -9.12
N HIS A 63 -17.08 -6.91 -9.06
CA HIS A 63 -16.46 -7.27 -7.81
C HIS A 63 -16.18 -6.01 -6.98
N TYR A 64 -16.46 -5.99 -5.66
CA TYR A 64 -16.36 -4.75 -4.89
C TYR A 64 -14.93 -4.18 -4.78
N ARG A 65 -13.91 -5.04 -4.97
CA ARG A 65 -12.51 -4.59 -5.08
C ARG A 65 -12.18 -3.95 -6.42
N ASP A 66 -13.06 -4.04 -7.41
CA ASP A 66 -12.96 -3.24 -8.63
C ASP A 66 -13.43 -1.81 -8.29
N TYR A 67 -12.46 -0.91 -8.16
CA TYR A 67 -12.71 0.48 -7.84
C TYR A 67 -13.14 1.31 -9.05
N ARG A 68 -13.01 0.75 -10.26
CA ARG A 68 -13.24 1.49 -11.50
C ARG A 68 -14.64 2.07 -11.61
N PRO A 69 -15.74 1.36 -11.26
CA PRO A 69 -17.08 1.94 -11.37
C PRO A 69 -17.29 3.16 -10.47
N GLN A 70 -16.80 3.13 -9.23
CA GLN A 70 -16.99 4.26 -8.33
C GLN A 70 -16.09 5.45 -8.72
N LEU A 71 -14.88 5.16 -9.22
CA LEU A 71 -13.96 6.18 -9.75
C LEU A 71 -14.49 6.80 -11.04
N GLU A 72 -15.10 6.04 -11.94
CA GLU A 72 -15.75 6.53 -13.13
C GLU A 72 -16.89 7.48 -12.77
N GLY A 73 -17.80 7.07 -11.88
CA GLY A 73 -18.93 7.90 -11.48
C GLY A 73 -18.49 9.27 -10.95
N LEU A 74 -17.47 9.32 -10.09
CA LEU A 74 -16.93 10.58 -9.60
C LEU A 74 -16.14 11.35 -10.68
N SER A 75 -15.40 10.66 -11.54
CA SER A 75 -14.63 11.29 -12.63
C SER A 75 -15.56 12.00 -13.61
N SER A 76 -16.64 11.32 -14.01
CA SER A 76 -17.67 11.85 -14.90
C SER A 76 -18.33 13.09 -14.32
N LEU A 77 -18.69 13.08 -13.04
CA LEU A 77 -19.26 14.24 -12.37
C LEU A 77 -18.27 15.42 -12.28
N LEU A 78 -16.98 15.14 -12.06
CA LEU A 78 -15.93 16.14 -11.95
C LEU A 78 -15.35 16.60 -13.29
N ASN A 79 -15.91 16.14 -14.42
CA ASN A 79 -15.44 16.37 -15.79
C ASN A 79 -13.97 15.93 -16.02
N MET A 80 -13.53 14.88 -15.33
CA MET A 80 -12.21 14.30 -15.45
C MET A 80 -12.17 13.23 -16.53
N LYS A 81 -11.04 13.12 -17.26
CA LYS A 81 -10.82 12.06 -18.25
C LYS A 81 -10.97 10.68 -17.60
N TRP A 82 -11.69 9.79 -18.27
CA TRP A 82 -11.79 8.38 -17.93
C TRP A 82 -11.23 7.57 -19.10
N VAL A 83 -10.34 6.63 -18.80
CA VAL A 83 -9.55 5.89 -19.82
C VAL A 83 -9.73 4.38 -19.74
N HIS A 84 -10.55 3.90 -18.80
CA HIS A 84 -10.88 2.48 -18.67
C HIS A 84 -12.25 2.20 -19.30
N GLN A 85 -12.68 0.93 -19.27
CA GLN A 85 -14.04 0.57 -19.67
C GLN A 85 -15.09 1.39 -18.90
N GLU A 86 -16.21 1.67 -19.56
CA GLU A 86 -17.35 2.35 -18.94
C GLU A 86 -18.23 1.35 -18.18
N PHE A 87 -18.84 1.81 -17.09
CA PHE A 87 -19.74 1.04 -16.23
C PHE A 87 -21.09 1.77 -16.10
N GLU A 88 -22.10 1.05 -15.61
CA GLU A 88 -23.45 1.59 -15.48
C GLU A 88 -23.62 2.57 -14.31
N ASP A 89 -22.69 2.63 -13.35
CA ASP A 89 -22.80 3.49 -12.16
C ASP A 89 -23.09 4.94 -12.53
N ALA A 90 -22.35 5.49 -13.50
CA ALA A 90 -22.54 6.87 -13.94
C ALA A 90 -23.98 7.13 -14.44
N LEU A 91 -24.61 6.15 -15.09
CA LEU A 91 -25.99 6.24 -15.57
C LEU A 91 -27.00 6.30 -14.42
N TRP A 92 -26.77 5.53 -13.34
CA TRP A 92 -27.60 5.56 -12.14
C TRP A 92 -27.54 6.92 -11.41
N TYR A 93 -26.44 7.67 -11.55
CA TYR A 93 -26.34 9.07 -11.11
C TYR A 93 -27.00 10.06 -12.09
N GLY A 94 -27.50 9.61 -13.24
CA GLY A 94 -28.05 10.45 -14.30
C GLY A 94 -26.98 11.27 -15.03
N LEU A 95 -25.73 10.80 -15.05
CA LEU A 95 -24.63 11.42 -15.78
C LEU A 95 -24.63 10.89 -17.22
N LYS A 96 -24.43 11.77 -18.20
CA LYS A 96 -24.37 11.42 -19.62
C LYS A 96 -22.92 11.29 -20.07
N SER A 97 -22.64 10.35 -20.97
CA SER A 97 -21.29 10.04 -21.47
C SER A 97 -20.62 11.21 -22.24
N GLU A 98 -21.42 12.13 -22.79
CA GLU A 98 -21.03 13.15 -23.80
C GLU A 98 -20.21 14.35 -23.31
N VAL A 99 -19.78 14.40 -22.05
CA VAL A 99 -18.99 15.55 -21.56
C VAL A 99 -17.55 15.47 -22.07
N GLN A 100 -17.02 16.57 -22.61
CA GLN A 100 -15.60 16.68 -22.94
C GLN A 100 -14.76 16.48 -21.66
N ARG A 101 -14.17 15.30 -21.52
CA ARG A 101 -13.42 14.91 -20.33
C ARG A 101 -11.97 15.39 -20.47
N VAL A 102 -11.53 16.29 -19.60
CA VAL A 102 -10.19 16.89 -19.66
C VAL A 102 -9.35 16.40 -18.49
N GLY A 103 -8.16 15.84 -18.77
CA GLY A 103 -7.16 15.44 -17.78
C GLY A 103 -7.56 14.26 -16.88
N ASN A 104 -6.71 13.23 -16.82
CA ASN A 104 -6.53 12.20 -15.76
C ASN A 104 -5.61 11.12 -16.34
N GLU A 105 -4.41 11.50 -16.77
CA GLU A 105 -3.50 10.51 -17.33
C GLU A 105 -2.88 9.69 -16.20
N LEU A 106 -2.94 8.37 -16.36
CA LEU A 106 -2.18 7.43 -15.52
C LEU A 106 -0.72 7.85 -15.57
N LYS A 107 -0.15 8.18 -14.41
CA LYS A 107 1.22 8.63 -14.35
C LYS A 107 2.16 7.42 -14.41
N VAL A 108 2.79 7.23 -15.57
CA VAL A 108 4.01 6.44 -15.66
C VAL A 108 5.13 7.19 -14.91
N GLY A 109 5.99 6.45 -14.22
CA GLY A 109 7.04 7.01 -13.37
C GLY A 109 6.68 7.05 -11.90
N SER A 110 7.25 8.02 -11.18
CA SER A 110 7.05 8.16 -9.73
C SER A 110 5.93 9.14 -9.39
N SER A 111 5.09 8.78 -8.41
CA SER A 111 4.07 9.66 -7.82
C SER A 111 4.26 9.79 -6.33
N LYS A 112 4.13 11.03 -5.83
CA LYS A 112 4.36 11.38 -4.42
C LYS A 112 3.10 11.97 -3.80
N TYR A 113 2.65 11.38 -2.70
CA TYR A 113 1.53 11.85 -1.89
C TYR A 113 2.00 12.12 -0.45
N GLY A 114 2.96 13.03 -0.28
CA GLY A 114 3.71 13.20 0.98
C GLY A 114 2.88 13.55 2.21
N ILE A 115 1.68 14.14 2.06
CA ILE A 115 0.77 14.39 3.20
C ILE A 115 0.18 13.07 3.71
N GLY A 116 -0.28 12.21 2.80
CA GLY A 116 -0.77 10.87 3.13
C GLY A 116 0.37 9.90 3.42
N GLY A 117 1.57 10.18 2.90
CA GLY A 117 2.75 9.33 2.97
C GLY A 117 2.62 8.08 2.12
N PHE A 118 2.17 8.25 0.88
CA PHE A 118 2.09 7.19 -0.13
C PHE A 118 2.96 7.55 -1.32
N TYR A 119 3.58 6.53 -1.90
CA TYR A 119 4.50 6.66 -3.01
C TYR A 119 4.23 5.51 -3.97
N THR A 120 4.12 5.82 -5.26
CA THR A 120 3.96 4.78 -6.28
C THR A 120 4.99 4.95 -7.38
N PHE A 121 5.41 3.83 -7.95
CA PHE A 121 6.30 3.76 -9.10
C PHE A 121 5.65 2.85 -10.12
N ARG A 122 5.37 3.38 -11.29
CA ARG A 122 4.66 2.67 -12.34
C ARG A 122 5.50 2.61 -13.60
N ASN A 123 5.63 1.42 -14.16
CA ASN A 123 6.06 1.19 -15.52
C ASN A 123 4.95 0.45 -16.28
N GLU A 124 5.22 0.04 -17.52
CA GLU A 124 4.23 -0.62 -18.37
C GLU A 124 3.59 -1.86 -17.72
N ASN A 125 4.41 -2.68 -17.06
CA ASN A 125 3.98 -3.99 -16.56
C ASN A 125 3.86 -4.05 -15.03
N SER A 126 4.25 -3.00 -14.30
CA SER A 126 4.37 -3.07 -12.84
C SER A 126 3.90 -1.81 -12.15
N LEU A 127 3.31 -2.00 -10.98
CA LEU A 127 3.02 -0.96 -9.99
C LEU A 127 3.68 -1.35 -8.67
N THR A 128 4.57 -0.50 -8.18
CA THR A 128 5.11 -0.59 -6.84
C THR A 128 4.45 0.45 -5.96
N PHE A 129 3.90 0.05 -4.82
CA PHE A 129 3.26 0.90 -3.83
C PHE A 129 4.04 0.85 -2.52
N LEU A 130 4.28 2.03 -1.93
CA LEU A 130 5.05 2.20 -0.71
C LEU A 130 4.31 3.12 0.26
N ARG A 131 4.27 2.69 1.53
CA ARG A 131 3.83 3.50 2.65
C ARG A 131 5.03 4.13 3.36
N CYS A 132 5.05 5.45 3.50
CA CYS A 132 5.98 6.13 4.42
C CYS A 132 5.39 7.46 4.88
N GLY A 133 4.83 7.53 6.08
CA GLY A 133 4.25 8.79 6.54
C GLY A 133 3.91 8.85 8.01
N ASN A 134 3.32 9.98 8.36
CA ASN A 134 2.91 10.29 9.73
C ASN A 134 1.52 9.74 10.02
N HIS A 135 1.29 9.34 11.26
CA HIS A 135 -0.05 9.07 11.78
C HIS A 135 -0.60 10.35 12.42
N ARG A 136 -1.67 10.90 11.82
CA ARG A 136 -2.44 12.03 12.37
C ARG A 136 -3.54 11.52 13.29
N ASP A 137 -4.19 10.46 12.85
CA ASP A 137 -5.23 9.74 13.56
C ASP A 137 -4.69 8.38 14.01
N ARG A 138 -5.43 7.72 14.91
CA ARG A 138 -5.06 6.42 15.46
C ARG A 138 -4.79 5.41 14.34
N PRO A 139 -3.58 4.84 14.24
CA PRO A 139 -3.28 3.82 13.24
C PRO A 139 -4.11 2.56 13.46
N ALA A 140 -4.43 1.87 12.38
CA ALA A 140 -5.07 0.56 12.44
C ALA A 140 -4.01 -0.56 12.60
N GLN A 141 -2.92 -0.48 11.84
CA GLN A 141 -1.89 -1.50 11.73
C GLN A 141 -0.49 -0.91 11.94
N ALA A 142 0.50 -1.75 12.24
CA ALA A 142 1.91 -1.41 12.42
C ALA A 142 2.73 -1.68 11.15
N ASP A 143 2.45 -0.91 10.08
CA ASP A 143 2.75 -1.28 8.68
C ASP A 143 3.55 -0.23 7.90
N ASN A 144 4.26 0.66 8.59
CA ASN A 144 5.00 1.72 7.91
C ASN A 144 6.20 1.12 7.14
N LEU A 145 6.58 1.76 6.03
CA LEU A 145 7.55 1.22 5.07
C LEU A 145 7.11 -0.08 4.36
N HIS A 146 5.83 -0.48 4.48
CA HIS A 146 5.25 -1.56 3.69
C HIS A 146 5.45 -1.36 2.18
N LEU A 147 5.80 -2.44 1.48
CA LEU A 147 5.99 -2.52 0.04
C LEU A 147 4.98 -3.52 -0.57
N ASP A 148 4.19 -3.05 -1.53
CA ASP A 148 3.27 -3.88 -2.32
C ASP A 148 3.70 -3.81 -3.79
N ILE A 149 3.76 -4.96 -4.49
CA ILE A 149 4.24 -5.04 -5.87
C ILE A 149 3.22 -5.79 -6.73
N TRP A 150 2.73 -5.10 -7.75
CA TRP A 150 1.96 -5.68 -8.84
C TRP A 150 2.85 -5.82 -10.06
N HIS A 151 2.75 -6.97 -10.72
CA HIS A 151 3.41 -7.25 -11.99
C HIS A 151 2.47 -8.06 -12.88
N GLU A 152 2.25 -7.60 -14.12
CA GLU A 152 1.37 -8.23 -15.11
C GLU A 152 -0.02 -8.60 -14.54
N GLY A 153 -0.65 -7.63 -13.86
CA GLY A 153 -1.97 -7.80 -13.25
C GLY A 153 -2.03 -8.63 -11.96
N LYS A 154 -0.90 -9.21 -11.51
CA LYS A 154 -0.82 -10.01 -10.27
C LYS A 154 -0.18 -9.20 -9.15
N ASN A 155 -0.78 -9.21 -7.95
CA ASN A 155 -0.11 -8.71 -6.74
C ASN A 155 0.90 -9.76 -6.24
N ILE A 156 2.12 -9.69 -6.76
CA ILE A 156 3.18 -10.68 -6.52
C ILE A 156 3.80 -10.56 -5.12
N LEU A 157 3.68 -9.39 -4.49
CA LEU A 157 4.13 -9.15 -3.11
C LEU A 157 3.06 -8.32 -2.40
N HIS A 158 2.25 -8.97 -1.55
CA HIS A 158 0.97 -8.43 -1.12
C HIS A 158 0.91 -8.13 0.38
N ASP A 159 -0.01 -7.23 0.75
CA ASP A 159 -0.38 -6.97 2.15
C ASP A 159 -1.24 -8.08 2.76
N GLY A 160 -1.03 -8.38 4.04
CA GLY A 160 -1.82 -9.34 4.79
C GLY A 160 -3.29 -8.96 4.95
N GLY A 161 -3.66 -7.69 4.81
CA GLY A 161 -5.02 -7.20 5.01
C GLY A 161 -5.46 -7.27 6.48
N THR A 162 -6.78 -7.22 6.71
CA THR A 162 -7.33 -6.98 8.06
C THR A 162 -7.93 -8.22 8.73
N TYR A 163 -8.38 -9.19 7.93
CA TYR A 163 -9.14 -10.35 8.38
C TYR A 163 -10.40 -10.04 9.20
N LYS A 164 -10.29 -9.90 10.52
CA LYS A 164 -11.40 -9.65 11.44
C LYS A 164 -10.97 -8.71 12.55
N TYR A 165 -11.85 -7.79 12.92
CA TYR A 165 -11.64 -6.91 14.08
C TYR A 165 -11.83 -7.62 15.43
N ASN A 166 -12.57 -8.73 15.42
CA ASN A 166 -12.84 -9.55 16.59
C ASN A 166 -12.48 -11.00 16.25
N SER A 167 -11.23 -11.37 16.55
CA SER A 167 -10.69 -12.72 16.37
C SER A 167 -9.94 -13.17 17.63
N ASN A 168 -9.33 -14.35 17.57
CA ASN A 168 -8.35 -14.78 18.58
C ASN A 168 -7.14 -13.83 18.61
N GLN A 169 -6.38 -13.86 19.70
CA GLN A 169 -5.28 -12.94 19.92
C GLN A 169 -4.15 -13.09 18.89
N ASP A 170 -3.91 -14.31 18.40
CA ASP A 170 -2.84 -14.58 17.44
C ASP A 170 -3.15 -13.96 16.07
N ASP A 171 -4.37 -14.13 15.57
CA ASP A 171 -4.83 -13.49 14.34
C ASP A 171 -4.80 -11.96 14.47
N LEU A 172 -5.24 -11.43 15.61
CA LEU A 172 -5.22 -10.00 15.87
C LEU A 172 -3.79 -9.45 15.92
N LYS A 173 -2.87 -10.18 16.54
CA LYS A 173 -1.44 -9.83 16.58
C LYS A 173 -0.83 -9.88 15.19
N TYR A 174 -1.12 -10.91 14.40
CA TYR A 174 -0.59 -11.08 13.05
C TYR A 174 -1.09 -9.98 12.10
N PHE A 175 -2.41 -9.85 11.90
CA PHE A 175 -3.00 -8.95 10.90
C PHE A 175 -2.97 -7.46 11.27
N MET A 176 -2.87 -7.12 12.56
CA MET A 176 -2.69 -5.71 12.96
C MET A 176 -1.22 -5.36 13.20
N GLY A 177 -0.40 -6.34 13.57
CA GLY A 177 1.02 -6.16 13.82
C GLY A 177 1.80 -6.01 12.53
N THR A 178 3.12 -5.91 12.66
CA THR A 178 4.06 -5.74 11.56
C THR A 178 4.26 -7.02 10.77
N GLN A 179 4.04 -8.18 11.41
CA GLN A 179 4.35 -9.48 10.82
C GLN A 179 3.67 -9.71 9.47
N SER A 180 2.41 -9.32 9.29
CA SER A 180 1.68 -9.56 8.04
C SER A 180 1.98 -8.55 6.92
N HIS A 181 3.05 -7.77 7.04
CA HIS A 181 3.41 -6.72 6.09
C HIS A 181 4.83 -6.91 5.56
N ASN A 182 5.04 -6.49 4.31
CA ASN A 182 6.35 -6.50 3.67
C ASN A 182 7.22 -5.35 4.18
N THR A 183 7.70 -5.47 5.42
CA THR A 183 8.54 -4.49 6.12
C THR A 183 9.49 -5.22 7.07
N VAL A 184 10.04 -4.55 8.09
CA VAL A 184 10.93 -5.17 9.07
C VAL A 184 10.35 -5.23 10.47
N MET A 185 10.71 -6.29 11.20
CA MET A 185 10.56 -6.42 12.65
C MET A 185 11.93 -6.38 13.34
N LEU A 186 11.93 -6.07 14.64
CA LEU A 186 13.08 -6.26 15.53
C LEU A 186 12.77 -7.39 16.51
N GLY A 187 13.44 -8.54 16.36
CA GLY A 187 13.08 -9.75 17.10
C GLY A 187 11.64 -10.15 16.80
N ASP A 188 10.78 -10.12 17.83
CA ASP A 188 9.34 -10.40 17.72
C ASP A 188 8.49 -9.15 18.01
N TYR A 189 9.11 -7.97 18.00
CA TYR A 189 8.44 -6.70 18.25
C TYR A 189 7.93 -6.08 16.95
N ASP A 190 6.69 -5.59 17.01
CA ASP A 190 6.09 -4.74 15.98
C ASP A 190 6.74 -3.35 15.96
N GLN A 191 6.58 -2.60 14.87
CA GLN A 191 7.09 -1.23 14.75
C GLN A 191 6.49 -0.25 15.79
N MET A 192 5.33 -0.60 16.35
CA MET A 192 4.60 0.13 17.38
C MET A 192 4.28 -0.83 18.54
N GLU A 193 3.95 -0.30 19.72
CA GLU A 193 3.56 -1.14 20.85
C GLU A 193 2.04 -1.37 20.85
N LYS A 194 1.62 -2.65 20.85
CA LYS A 194 0.21 -3.00 20.84
C LYS A 194 -0.42 -2.75 22.21
N GLY A 195 -1.44 -1.88 22.26
CA GLY A 195 -2.28 -1.67 23.43
C GLY A 195 -3.56 -2.49 23.39
N SER A 196 -4.47 -2.24 24.34
CA SER A 196 -5.77 -2.90 24.37
C SER A 196 -6.60 -2.60 23.12
N ARG A 197 -7.30 -3.61 22.59
CA ARG A 197 -8.24 -3.50 21.45
C ARG A 197 -7.60 -2.77 20.26
N PHE A 198 -8.09 -1.59 19.91
CA PHE A 198 -7.67 -0.81 18.75
C PHE A 198 -6.53 0.17 19.04
N ILE A 199 -5.93 0.11 20.23
CA ILE A 199 -4.89 1.05 20.63
C ILE A 199 -3.52 0.56 20.15
N TRP A 200 -2.74 1.51 19.66
CA TRP A 200 -1.31 1.43 19.45
C TRP A 200 -0.67 2.55 20.27
N TYR A 201 0.47 2.28 20.88
CA TYR A 201 1.34 3.30 21.49
C TYR A 201 2.57 3.48 20.62
N HIS A 202 3.35 4.52 20.91
CA HIS A 202 4.65 4.73 20.24
C HIS A 202 4.54 4.81 18.72
N TRP A 203 3.54 5.55 18.22
CA TRP A 203 3.22 5.59 16.80
C TRP A 203 4.43 5.89 15.94
N THR A 204 4.60 5.13 14.85
CA THR A 204 5.65 5.43 13.89
C THR A 204 5.43 6.82 13.30
N GLN A 205 6.52 7.52 13.01
CA GLN A 205 6.44 8.85 12.39
C GLN A 205 7.52 8.96 11.33
N CYS A 206 7.14 9.48 10.16
CA CYS A 206 8.08 9.74 9.07
C CYS A 206 9.04 10.86 9.46
N VAL A 207 10.32 10.58 9.32
CA VAL A 207 11.42 11.54 9.49
C VAL A 207 11.70 12.24 8.16
N GLY A 208 11.76 11.47 7.06
CA GLY A 208 12.05 12.01 5.75
C GLY A 208 11.83 11.00 4.64
N VAL A 209 11.58 11.52 3.44
CA VAL A 209 11.54 10.72 2.21
C VAL A 209 12.28 11.42 1.11
N LYS A 210 13.19 10.69 0.45
CA LYS A 210 13.88 11.12 -0.76
C LYS A 210 13.44 10.24 -1.92
N LEU A 211 13.14 10.89 -3.04
CA LEU A 211 12.89 10.25 -4.32
C LEU A 211 13.97 10.71 -5.28
N SER A 212 14.49 9.77 -6.07
CA SER A 212 15.40 10.07 -7.17
C SER A 212 15.16 9.10 -8.32
N GLU A 213 15.69 9.43 -9.48
CA GLU A 213 15.54 8.64 -10.70
C GLU A 213 16.82 8.79 -11.53
N ASP A 214 17.28 7.69 -12.11
CA ASP A 214 18.30 7.66 -13.15
C ASP A 214 17.73 7.06 -14.44
N ASN A 215 18.55 6.76 -15.44
CA ASN A 215 18.06 6.22 -16.71
C ASN A 215 17.42 4.82 -16.58
N ASP A 216 17.87 4.02 -15.61
CA ASP A 216 17.57 2.60 -15.50
C ASP A 216 16.67 2.28 -14.31
N SER A 217 16.50 3.20 -13.36
CA SER A 217 15.84 2.92 -12.10
C SER A 217 15.12 4.13 -11.49
N TYR A 218 14.05 3.82 -10.75
CA TYR A 218 13.50 4.71 -9.73
C TYR A 218 14.08 4.35 -8.37
N MET A 219 14.26 5.35 -7.50
CA MET A 219 14.77 5.16 -6.15
C MET A 219 13.88 5.86 -5.13
N PHE A 220 13.54 5.09 -4.09
CA PHE A 220 12.89 5.55 -2.88
C PHE A 220 13.83 5.39 -1.70
N GLU A 221 13.88 6.37 -0.81
CA GLU A 221 14.46 6.24 0.53
C GLU A 221 13.49 6.87 1.53
N GLY A 222 13.02 6.09 2.49
CA GLY A 222 12.10 6.53 3.54
C GLY A 222 12.65 6.18 4.91
N THR A 223 12.59 7.13 5.83
CA THR A 223 13.04 6.95 7.22
C THR A 223 11.89 7.23 8.17
N ILE A 224 11.70 6.34 9.14
CA ILE A 224 10.69 6.46 10.19
C ILE A 224 11.33 6.32 11.57
N LYS A 225 10.73 6.98 12.57
CA LYS A 225 10.86 6.56 13.97
C LYS A 225 10.01 5.32 14.16
N ALA A 226 10.62 4.22 14.59
CA ALA A 226 9.95 2.95 14.85
C ALA A 226 10.52 2.32 16.11
N PHE A 227 9.82 1.33 16.68
CA PHE A 227 10.28 0.58 17.85
C PHE A 227 10.57 1.48 19.08
N GLN A 228 9.90 2.62 19.20
CA GLN A 228 10.17 3.63 20.25
C GLN A 228 9.84 3.14 21.68
N HIS A 229 9.18 1.99 21.81
CA HIS A 229 8.95 1.31 23.09
C HIS A 229 10.17 0.48 23.54
N ILE A 230 11.07 0.14 22.61
CA ILE A 230 12.37 -0.47 22.90
C ILE A 230 13.38 0.64 23.20
N ASP A 231 13.58 1.55 22.24
CA ASP A 231 14.39 2.75 22.40
C ASP A 231 13.87 3.87 21.47
N LYS A 232 13.67 5.06 22.03
CA LYS A 232 13.17 6.25 21.30
C LYS A 232 14.14 6.76 20.24
N ALA A 233 15.41 6.36 20.30
CA ALA A 233 16.44 6.74 19.34
C ALA A 233 16.48 5.81 18.10
N ILE A 234 15.68 4.74 18.05
CA ILE A 234 15.65 3.83 16.90
C ILE A 234 15.05 4.52 15.68
N LEU A 235 15.77 4.44 14.56
CA LEU A 235 15.31 4.85 13.24
C LEU A 235 15.39 3.68 12.27
N HIS A 236 14.32 3.45 11.53
CA HIS A 236 14.29 2.47 10.43
C HIS A 236 14.28 3.23 9.11
N THR A 237 15.29 2.99 8.28
CA THR A 237 15.37 3.49 6.90
C THR A 237 15.21 2.33 5.93
N ARG A 238 14.32 2.50 4.95
CA ARG A 238 14.16 1.61 3.80
C ARG A 238 14.55 2.34 2.52
N GLN A 239 15.42 1.72 1.74
CA GLN A 239 15.74 2.11 0.37
C GLN A 239 15.16 1.08 -0.59
N VAL A 240 14.50 1.53 -1.66
CA VAL A 240 13.98 0.66 -2.73
C VAL A 240 14.49 1.19 -4.06
N LYS A 241 15.24 0.37 -4.78
CA LYS A 241 15.64 0.61 -6.17
C LYS A 241 14.80 -0.28 -7.09
N ILE A 242 14.11 0.35 -8.04
CA ILE A 242 13.11 -0.28 -8.91
C ILE A 242 13.61 -0.16 -10.34
N SER A 243 13.89 -1.28 -10.99
CA SER A 243 14.31 -1.29 -12.39
C SER A 243 13.18 -0.81 -13.31
N LYS A 244 13.53 0.02 -14.29
CA LYS A 244 12.62 0.44 -15.36
C LYS A 244 12.51 -0.58 -16.49
N ASN A 245 13.56 -1.38 -16.66
CA ASN A 245 13.76 -2.24 -17.82
C ASN A 245 13.48 -3.72 -17.54
N THR A 246 13.47 -4.11 -16.27
CA THR A 246 13.30 -5.50 -15.83
C THR A 246 12.41 -5.57 -14.59
N ALA A 247 11.75 -6.71 -14.37
CA ALA A 247 11.00 -6.98 -13.15
C ALA A 247 11.97 -7.29 -11.99
N ARG A 248 12.69 -6.25 -11.53
CA ARG A 248 13.69 -6.32 -10.46
C ARG A 248 13.51 -5.19 -9.46
N TRP A 249 13.47 -5.57 -8.19
CA TRP A 249 13.46 -4.68 -7.04
C TRP A 249 14.61 -5.01 -6.11
N GLU A 250 15.28 -4.00 -5.59
CA GLU A 250 16.32 -4.14 -4.59
C GLU A 250 15.96 -3.32 -3.38
N VAL A 251 15.79 -3.97 -2.24
CA VAL A 251 15.28 -3.38 -1.02
C VAL A 251 16.32 -3.51 0.08
N THR A 252 16.83 -2.38 0.53
CA THR A 252 17.77 -2.32 1.66
C THR A 252 17.06 -1.72 2.86
N ASP A 253 17.07 -2.44 3.98
CA ASP A 253 16.60 -1.94 5.26
C ASP A 253 17.79 -1.76 6.20
N HIS A 254 17.82 -0.62 6.89
CA HIS A 254 18.83 -0.27 7.87
C HIS A 254 18.16 0.25 9.15
N ILE A 255 18.62 -0.21 10.31
CA ILE A 255 18.14 0.23 11.62
C ILE A 255 19.27 0.86 12.41
N VAL A 256 19.13 2.15 12.72
CA VAL A 256 20.05 2.89 13.58
C VAL A 256 19.65 2.66 15.04
N ASN A 257 20.66 2.53 15.93
CA ASN A 257 20.47 2.23 17.36
C ASN A 257 19.73 0.91 17.65
N LYS A 258 19.88 -0.08 16.77
CA LYS A 258 19.37 -1.43 17.00
C LYS A 258 20.08 -2.08 18.21
N PRO A 259 19.36 -2.65 19.18
CA PRO A 259 19.97 -3.44 20.24
C PRO A 259 20.68 -4.69 19.71
N ASP A 260 21.86 -5.01 20.25
CA ASP A 260 22.68 -6.15 19.80
C ASP A 260 21.98 -7.50 19.98
N ASN A 261 21.10 -7.61 20.97
CA ASN A 261 20.40 -8.85 21.32
C ASN A 261 19.08 -9.08 20.56
N LEU A 262 18.70 -8.17 19.66
CA LEU A 262 17.49 -8.29 18.86
C LEU A 262 17.84 -8.38 17.38
N PRO A 263 17.52 -9.48 16.69
CA PRO A 263 17.79 -9.61 15.26
C PRO A 263 16.88 -8.70 14.44
N LEU A 264 17.39 -8.13 13.35
CA LEU A 264 16.58 -7.52 12.30
C LEU A 264 15.96 -8.65 11.46
N LYS A 265 14.63 -8.61 11.28
CA LYS A 265 13.90 -9.54 10.42
C LYS A 265 13.23 -8.80 9.27
N GLN A 266 13.61 -9.08 8.03
CA GLN A 266 12.97 -8.53 6.83
C GLN A 266 11.96 -9.55 6.28
N LEU A 267 10.71 -9.11 6.11
CA LEU A 267 9.56 -9.97 5.83
C LEU A 267 9.04 -9.78 4.40
N TRP A 268 8.66 -10.88 3.75
CA TRP A 268 8.06 -10.90 2.41
C TRP A 268 6.89 -11.88 2.33
N HIS A 269 5.76 -11.43 1.78
CA HIS A 269 4.52 -12.20 1.67
C HIS A 269 4.12 -12.35 0.21
N THR A 270 3.96 -13.60 -0.24
CA THR A 270 3.60 -13.89 -1.62
C THR A 270 2.78 -15.17 -1.74
N SER A 271 1.88 -15.18 -2.72
CA SER A 271 1.19 -16.40 -3.18
C SER A 271 1.82 -16.97 -4.46
N PHE A 272 2.97 -16.41 -4.88
CA PHE A 272 3.60 -16.65 -6.17
C PHE A 272 5.07 -17.05 -6.01
N LEU A 273 5.44 -17.73 -4.91
CA LEU A 273 6.83 -18.12 -4.61
C LEU A 273 7.52 -18.79 -5.81
N GLU A 274 6.82 -19.67 -6.52
CA GLU A 274 7.38 -20.39 -7.66
C GLU A 274 7.72 -19.49 -8.86
N GLN A 275 7.15 -18.27 -8.94
CA GLN A 275 7.39 -17.29 -10.01
C GLN A 275 8.44 -16.24 -9.62
N LEU A 276 8.96 -16.27 -8.39
CA LEU A 276 9.84 -15.24 -7.85
C LEU A 276 11.19 -15.81 -7.41
N ASN A 277 12.24 -15.00 -7.53
CA ASN A 277 13.52 -15.25 -6.87
C ASN A 277 13.76 -14.20 -5.79
N PHE A 278 14.25 -14.66 -4.64
CA PHE A 278 14.70 -13.80 -3.56
C PHE A 278 16.17 -14.11 -3.26
N SER A 279 17.01 -13.08 -3.21
CA SER A 279 18.40 -13.20 -2.78
C SER A 279 18.70 -12.10 -1.79
N ALA A 280 19.04 -12.46 -0.55
CA ALA A 280 19.38 -11.51 0.48
C ALA A 280 20.86 -11.56 0.82
N THR A 281 21.47 -10.39 1.02
CA THR A 281 22.87 -10.26 1.41
C THR A 281 23.05 -9.27 2.54
N LEU A 282 24.11 -9.49 3.32
CA LEU A 282 24.64 -8.55 4.29
C LEU A 282 25.48 -7.46 3.61
N PRO A 283 25.79 -6.35 4.32
CA PRO A 283 26.77 -5.37 3.85
C PRO A 283 28.14 -5.97 3.53
N SER A 284 28.50 -7.09 4.17
CA SER A 284 29.73 -7.85 3.88
C SER A 284 29.68 -8.60 2.54
N GLY A 285 28.52 -8.71 1.90
CA GLY A 285 28.28 -9.54 0.71
C GLY A 285 27.91 -11.00 1.02
N GLU A 286 27.90 -11.39 2.29
CA GLU A 286 27.48 -12.73 2.71
C GLU A 286 25.98 -12.94 2.44
N ALA A 287 25.62 -14.09 1.86
CA ALA A 287 24.24 -14.45 1.55
C ALA A 287 23.49 -14.93 2.80
N ILE A 288 22.22 -14.55 2.91
CA ILE A 288 21.30 -15.00 3.96
C ILE A 288 20.22 -15.87 3.34
N LEU A 289 19.98 -17.03 3.93
CA LEU A 289 18.86 -17.89 3.57
C LEU A 289 17.60 -17.47 4.33
N PRO A 290 16.43 -17.45 3.67
CA PRO A 290 15.18 -17.14 4.37
C PRO A 290 14.71 -18.34 5.19
N ALA A 291 14.09 -18.08 6.33
CA ALA A 291 13.11 -19.00 6.88
C ALA A 291 11.82 -18.89 6.04
N ILE A 292 11.38 -20.00 5.46
CA ILE A 292 10.15 -20.06 4.68
C ILE A 292 9.09 -20.71 5.56
N GLN A 293 7.98 -20.01 5.77
CA GLN A 293 6.89 -20.47 6.61
C GLN A 293 5.52 -20.11 6.02
N THR A 294 4.47 -20.67 6.60
CA THR A 294 3.10 -20.33 6.24
C THR A 294 2.76 -18.95 6.76
N GLY A 295 2.53 -18.03 5.83
CA GLY A 295 1.90 -16.74 6.11
C GLY A 295 0.40 -16.80 5.79
N TYR A 296 -0.28 -15.69 6.06
CA TYR A 296 -1.68 -15.52 5.72
C TYR A 296 -1.94 -14.13 5.14
N TYR A 297 -2.93 -14.06 4.26
CA TYR A 297 -3.51 -12.80 3.80
C TYR A 297 -5.03 -12.88 3.79
N SER A 298 -5.65 -11.70 3.77
CA SER A 298 -7.09 -11.52 3.85
C SER A 298 -7.53 -10.43 2.89
N SER A 299 -7.85 -10.84 1.66
CA SER A 299 -8.46 -9.96 0.65
C SER A 299 -9.86 -9.48 1.02
N PHE A 300 -10.51 -10.16 1.97
CA PHE A 300 -11.92 -10.00 2.30
C PHE A 300 -12.14 -10.14 3.80
N TYR A 301 -13.04 -9.32 4.34
CA TYR A 301 -13.43 -9.43 5.74
C TYR A 301 -13.89 -10.85 6.08
N GLY A 302 -13.28 -11.44 7.11
CA GLY A 302 -13.60 -12.77 7.59
C GLY A 302 -13.00 -13.93 6.80
N VAL A 303 -12.28 -13.68 5.70
CA VAL A 303 -11.61 -14.71 4.90
C VAL A 303 -10.12 -14.70 5.18
N LYS A 304 -9.57 -15.85 5.59
CA LYS A 304 -8.13 -16.05 5.83
C LYS A 304 -7.63 -17.07 4.82
N VAL A 305 -6.63 -16.70 4.03
CA VAL A 305 -6.05 -17.53 2.97
C VAL A 305 -4.57 -17.71 3.27
N GLU A 306 -4.06 -18.93 3.09
CA GLU A 306 -2.64 -19.23 3.23
C GLU A 306 -1.82 -18.55 2.12
N SER A 307 -0.63 -18.10 2.47
CA SER A 307 0.42 -17.62 1.58
C SER A 307 1.79 -18.05 2.09
N THR A 308 2.85 -17.71 1.38
CA THR A 308 4.22 -17.89 1.85
C THR A 308 4.68 -16.62 2.55
N GLU A 309 5.26 -16.77 3.74
CA GLU A 309 6.06 -15.75 4.42
C GLU A 309 7.54 -16.16 4.33
N LEU A 310 8.37 -15.27 3.78
CA LEU A 310 9.83 -15.41 3.80
C LEU A 310 10.40 -14.42 4.81
N VAL A 311 11.23 -14.92 5.73
CA VAL A 311 11.86 -14.12 6.78
C VAL A 311 13.37 -14.23 6.66
N PHE A 312 14.01 -13.13 6.27
CA PHE A 312 15.47 -13.01 6.32
C PHE A 312 15.89 -12.35 7.62
N SER A 313 16.68 -13.06 8.43
CA SER A 313 17.08 -12.61 9.77
C SER A 313 18.57 -12.36 9.86
N THR A 314 18.97 -11.31 10.58
CA THR A 314 20.38 -11.04 10.89
C THR A 314 20.57 -10.25 12.18
N ASP A 315 21.69 -10.45 12.86
CA ASP A 315 22.12 -9.61 13.99
C ASP A 315 22.72 -8.27 13.53
N ASN A 316 23.03 -8.13 12.23
CA ASN A 316 23.49 -6.89 11.65
C ASN A 316 22.39 -5.81 11.66
N ASN A 317 22.83 -4.57 11.50
CA ASN A 317 21.93 -3.41 11.45
C ASN A 317 21.37 -3.16 10.04
N SER A 318 21.74 -3.97 9.05
CA SER A 318 21.32 -3.77 7.66
C SER A 318 21.22 -5.09 6.91
N ILE A 319 20.26 -5.15 5.99
CA ILE A 319 20.07 -6.26 5.05
C ILE A 319 19.57 -5.73 3.71
N THR A 320 20.00 -6.35 2.62
CA THR A 320 19.52 -6.06 1.27
C THR A 320 18.91 -7.32 0.66
N THR A 321 17.67 -7.24 0.16
CA THR A 321 17.05 -8.30 -0.63
C THR A 321 16.80 -7.83 -2.06
N VAL A 322 17.21 -8.64 -3.02
CA VAL A 322 16.87 -8.51 -4.43
C VAL A 322 15.73 -9.47 -4.76
N ILE A 323 14.66 -8.93 -5.34
CA ILE A 323 13.46 -9.64 -5.77
C ILE A 323 13.39 -9.57 -7.30
N THR A 324 13.29 -10.70 -7.98
CA THR A 324 13.06 -10.76 -9.43
C THR A 324 11.92 -11.71 -9.79
N VAL A 325 11.27 -11.43 -10.92
CA VAL A 325 10.35 -12.40 -11.56
C VAL A 325 11.18 -13.35 -12.43
N LYS A 326 10.85 -14.65 -12.39
CA LYS A 326 11.54 -15.72 -13.11
C LYS A 326 11.31 -15.71 -14.61
#